data_AF-A0A387H2P8-F1
#
_entry.id   AF-A0A387H2P8-F1
#
_cell.length_a   1.000
_cell.length_b   1.000
_cell.length_c   1.000
_cell.angle_alpha   90.00
_cell.angle_beta   90.00
_cell.angle_gamma   90.00
#
_symmetry.space_group_name_H-M   'P 1'
#
loop_
_entity.id
_entity.type
_entity.pdbx_description
1 polymer ?
#
loop_
_entity_poly.entity_id
_entity_poly.type
_entity_poly.pdbx_seq_one_letter_code
_entity_poly.pdbx_strand_id
1 'polypeptide(L)'
;MLLNECPGNTESWFLARCFDALLANGVRGIVSFADPVPRRTASGDLVMPGHVGTIYAAANALYTGRATARTVKLLPDGTVFHARTAQKIRRREQGHKYAEAQLRALGAPRPRPGCDPAVWLREALAAVGAHNVRHRGAHRYVFQLGRTRREREDIKVDVPVLRPYPKQPDPEPTVR
;
A
#
# COMPACT_ATOMS: atom_id res chain seq x y z
N MET A 1 1.11 0.60 -12.10
CA MET A 1 1.84 0.65 -13.38
C MET A 1 1.09 1.62 -14.27
N LEU A 2 1.79 2.52 -14.94
CA LEU A 2 1.22 3.29 -16.04
C LEU A 2 0.77 2.34 -17.16
N LEU A 3 -0.18 2.80 -17.98
CA LEU A 3 -0.58 2.10 -19.19
C LEU A 3 0.60 2.08 -20.17
N ASN A 4 0.75 1.00 -20.94
CA ASN A 4 1.86 0.82 -21.89
C ASN A 4 1.94 1.91 -22.97
N GLU A 5 0.85 2.64 -23.17
CA GLU A 5 0.74 3.76 -24.12
C GLU A 5 1.42 5.05 -23.64
N CYS A 6 1.77 5.14 -22.35
CA CYS A 6 2.37 6.34 -21.79
C CYS A 6 3.88 6.43 -22.13
N PRO A 7 4.39 7.61 -22.56
CA PRO A 7 5.83 7.84 -22.70
C PRO A 7 6.60 7.50 -21.43
N GLY A 8 7.85 7.03 -21.56
CA GLY A 8 8.64 6.53 -20.43
C GLY A 8 8.92 7.52 -19.30
N ASN A 9 8.77 8.83 -19.55
CA ASN A 9 8.95 9.89 -18.56
C ASN A 9 7.65 10.32 -17.85
N THR A 10 6.51 9.67 -18.11
CA THR A 10 5.20 10.07 -17.61
C THR A 10 5.13 10.10 -16.09
N GLU A 11 5.73 9.12 -15.38
CA GLU A 11 5.71 9.11 -13.90
C GLU A 11 6.47 10.31 -13.33
N SER A 12 7.65 10.63 -13.89
CA SER A 12 8.45 11.78 -13.46
C SER A 12 7.74 13.11 -13.74
N TRP A 13 7.09 13.23 -14.92
CA TRP A 13 6.29 14.42 -15.25
C TRP A 13 5.12 14.60 -14.29
N PHE A 14 4.39 13.51 -13.99
CA PHE A 14 3.27 13.54 -13.06
C PHE A 14 3.71 13.91 -11.64
N LEU A 15 4.85 13.36 -11.17
CA LEU A 15 5.43 13.74 -9.88
C LEU A 15 5.77 15.23 -9.85
N ALA A 16 6.40 15.77 -10.89
CA ALA A 16 6.72 17.19 -10.97
C ALA A 16 5.46 18.06 -10.87
N ARG A 17 4.39 17.73 -11.60
CA ARG A 17 3.10 18.43 -11.52
C ARG A 17 2.45 18.33 -10.15
N CYS A 18 2.50 17.15 -9.52
CA CYS A 18 2.03 16.98 -8.15
C CYS A 18 2.82 17.86 -7.18
N PHE A 19 4.14 17.93 -7.31
CA PHE A 19 5.00 18.73 -6.44
C PHE A 19 4.72 20.23 -6.59
N ASP A 20 4.53 20.71 -7.82
CA ASP A 20 4.15 22.10 -8.08
C ASP A 20 2.82 22.46 -7.38
N ALA A 21 1.80 21.61 -7.55
CA ALA A 21 0.48 21.81 -6.96
C ALA A 21 0.51 21.76 -5.42
N LEU A 22 1.24 20.80 -4.84
CA LEU A 22 1.39 20.66 -3.39
C LEU A 22 2.16 21.83 -2.79
N LEU A 23 3.25 22.26 -3.45
CA LEU A 23 4.03 23.41 -3.01
C LEU A 23 3.22 24.72 -3.06
N ALA A 24 2.35 24.89 -4.06
CA ALA A 24 1.43 26.01 -4.13
C ALA A 24 0.43 26.04 -2.95
N ASN A 25 0.12 24.88 -2.37
CA ASN A 25 -0.69 24.73 -1.16
C ASN A 25 0.14 24.76 0.15
N GLY A 26 1.41 25.17 0.08
CA GLY A 26 2.28 25.29 1.26
C GLY A 26 2.84 23.98 1.78
N VAL A 27 2.67 22.86 1.07
CA VAL A 27 3.26 21.57 1.46
C VAL A 27 4.77 21.61 1.21
N ARG A 28 5.54 21.28 2.24
CA ARG A 28 7.01 21.27 2.20
C ARG A 28 7.61 19.87 2.27
N GLY A 29 6.84 18.86 2.67
CA GLY A 29 7.31 17.49 2.80
C GLY A 29 6.28 16.50 2.28
N ILE A 30 6.72 15.50 1.52
CA ILE A 30 5.88 14.36 1.12
C ILE A 30 6.53 13.08 1.63
N VAL A 31 5.73 12.19 2.21
CA VAL A 31 6.12 10.82 2.52
C VAL A 31 5.40 9.88 1.56
N SER A 32 6.18 9.12 0.79
CA SER A 32 5.67 8.14 -0.16
C SER A 32 6.12 6.74 0.23
N PHE A 33 5.28 5.75 -0.05
CA PHE A 33 5.56 4.35 0.23
C PHE A 33 5.64 3.52 -1.05
N ALA A 34 6.54 2.56 -1.06
CA ALA A 34 6.62 1.54 -2.09
C ALA A 34 6.48 0.14 -1.48
N ASP A 35 5.48 -0.60 -1.90
CA ASP A 35 5.19 -1.95 -1.38
C ASP A 35 6.01 -2.99 -2.16
N PRO A 36 7.08 -3.56 -1.57
CA PRO A 36 7.96 -4.48 -2.26
C PRO A 36 7.40 -5.90 -2.31
N VAL A 37 6.26 -6.21 -1.68
CA VAL A 37 5.82 -7.60 -1.51
C VAL A 37 5.01 -8.06 -2.71
N PRO A 38 5.47 -9.04 -3.51
CA PRO A 38 4.67 -9.60 -4.59
C PRO A 38 3.40 -10.29 -4.04
N ARG A 39 2.32 -10.25 -4.81
CA ARG A 39 1.02 -10.85 -4.48
C ARG A 39 0.50 -11.66 -5.64
N ARG A 40 -0.02 -12.85 -5.32
CA ARG A 40 -0.65 -13.78 -6.25
C ARG A 40 -2.05 -14.14 -5.80
N THR A 41 -2.89 -14.54 -6.74
CA THR A 41 -4.15 -15.22 -6.46
C THR A 41 -3.88 -16.59 -5.84
N ALA A 42 -4.92 -17.23 -5.32
CA ALA A 42 -4.87 -18.62 -4.87
C ALA A 42 -4.53 -19.60 -6.00
N SER A 43 -4.82 -19.25 -7.25
CA SER A 43 -4.44 -20.01 -8.46
C SER A 43 -2.98 -19.77 -8.90
N GLY A 44 -2.26 -18.84 -8.25
CA GLY A 44 -0.86 -18.53 -8.54
C GLY A 44 -0.65 -17.39 -9.54
N ASP A 45 -1.72 -16.76 -10.02
CA ASP A 45 -1.65 -15.66 -10.98
C ASP A 45 -1.08 -14.41 -10.32
N LEU A 46 -0.13 -13.74 -10.99
CA LEU A 46 0.50 -12.54 -10.45
C LEU A 46 -0.45 -11.34 -10.49
N VAL A 47 -0.80 -10.82 -9.31
CA VAL A 47 -1.67 -9.65 -9.16
C VAL A 47 -0.86 -8.38 -8.97
N MET A 48 0.22 -8.48 -8.18
CA MET A 48 1.13 -7.36 -7.96
C MET A 48 2.56 -7.88 -7.91
N PRO A 49 3.48 -7.42 -8.77
CA PRO A 49 4.89 -7.85 -8.74
C PRO A 49 5.67 -7.33 -7.52
N GLY A 50 5.12 -6.35 -6.78
CA GLY A 50 5.88 -5.54 -5.84
C GLY A 50 6.65 -4.43 -6.55
N HIS A 51 6.91 -3.33 -5.84
CA HIS A 51 7.73 -2.23 -6.34
C HIS A 51 8.59 -1.65 -5.23
N VAL A 52 9.82 -1.28 -5.59
CA VAL A 52 10.81 -0.76 -4.63
C VAL A 52 10.87 0.76 -4.60
N GLY A 53 10.06 1.44 -5.41
CA GLY A 53 10.08 2.90 -5.51
C GLY A 53 11.22 3.42 -6.40
N THR A 54 11.54 2.70 -7.47
CA THR A 54 12.58 3.10 -8.45
C THR A 54 12.38 4.53 -8.93
N ILE A 55 11.13 4.92 -9.22
CA ILE A 55 10.80 6.28 -9.62
C ILE A 55 11.08 7.31 -8.52
N TYR A 56 10.84 6.98 -7.25
CA TYR A 56 11.15 7.87 -6.13
C TYR A 56 12.66 8.05 -5.98
N ALA A 57 13.44 6.97 -6.12
CA ALA A 57 14.89 7.04 -6.13
C ALA A 57 15.42 7.90 -7.29
N ALA A 58 14.87 7.73 -8.50
CA ALA A 58 15.22 8.52 -9.67
C ALA A 58 14.81 9.99 -9.55
N ALA A 59 13.71 10.28 -8.83
CA ALA A 59 13.23 11.63 -8.54
C ALA A 59 13.88 12.25 -7.29
N ASN A 60 15.04 11.76 -6.85
CA ASN A 60 15.82 12.28 -5.72
C ASN A 60 15.09 12.27 -4.36
N ALA A 61 14.16 11.33 -4.15
CA ALA A 61 13.58 11.12 -2.83
C ALA A 61 14.62 10.54 -1.86
N LEU A 62 14.59 10.98 -0.61
CA LEU A 62 15.41 10.40 0.46
C LEU A 62 14.81 9.07 0.90
N TYR A 63 15.56 7.99 0.76
CA TYR A 63 15.15 6.70 1.31
C TYR A 63 15.39 6.65 2.82
N THR A 64 14.35 6.33 3.60
CA THR A 64 14.39 6.40 5.08
C THR A 64 14.04 5.08 5.74
N GLY A 65 14.30 3.97 5.05
CA GLY A 65 14.03 2.62 5.54
C GLY A 65 12.60 2.15 5.26
N ARG A 66 12.07 1.29 6.13
CA ARG A 66 10.74 0.69 5.97
C ARG A 66 9.76 1.23 7.00
N ALA A 67 8.49 1.21 6.64
CA ALA A 67 7.38 1.34 7.58
C ALA A 67 7.33 0.15 8.55
N THR A 68 6.49 0.24 9.58
CA THR A 68 6.29 -0.82 10.56
C THR A 68 5.88 -2.14 9.90
N ALA A 69 6.62 -3.21 10.23
CA ALA A 69 6.26 -4.55 9.81
C ALA A 69 4.92 -4.97 10.42
N ARG A 70 4.10 -5.67 9.65
CA ARG A 70 2.75 -6.07 10.05
C ARG A 70 2.37 -7.40 9.42
N THR A 71 1.33 -8.01 9.95
CA THR A 71 0.67 -9.14 9.27
C THR A 71 -0.52 -8.58 8.51
N VAL A 72 -0.64 -8.97 7.25
CA VAL A 72 -1.77 -8.61 6.39
C VAL A 72 -2.60 -9.85 6.09
N LYS A 73 -3.90 -9.65 5.88
CA LYS A 73 -4.80 -10.69 5.38
C LYS A 73 -4.82 -10.60 3.86
N LEU A 74 -4.47 -11.68 3.16
CA LEU A 74 -4.67 -11.79 1.72
C LEU A 74 -5.95 -12.57 1.43
N LEU A 75 -6.68 -12.09 0.45
CA LEU A 75 -7.85 -12.74 -0.12
C LEU A 75 -7.42 -13.67 -1.27
N PRO A 76 -8.26 -14.62 -1.67
CA PRO A 76 -7.94 -15.58 -2.75
C PRO A 76 -7.71 -14.90 -4.11
N ASP A 77 -8.22 -13.69 -4.32
CA ASP A 77 -7.96 -12.88 -5.51
C ASP A 77 -6.62 -12.11 -5.45
N GLY A 78 -5.79 -12.38 -4.43
CA GLY A 78 -4.48 -11.75 -4.23
C GLY A 78 -4.55 -10.32 -3.68
N THR A 79 -5.73 -9.80 -3.35
CA THR A 79 -5.88 -8.47 -2.76
C THR A 79 -5.67 -8.48 -1.24
N VAL A 80 -5.28 -7.33 -0.68
CA VAL A 80 -5.11 -7.17 0.78
C VAL A 80 -6.41 -6.76 1.43
N PHE A 81 -6.87 -7.55 2.40
CA PHE A 81 -7.99 -7.17 3.27
C PHE A 81 -7.50 -6.29 4.42
N HIS A 82 -7.72 -4.97 4.30
CA HIS A 82 -7.21 -4.00 5.25
C HIS A 82 -7.87 -4.06 6.64
N ALA A 83 -7.09 -3.79 7.68
CA ALA A 83 -7.58 -3.73 9.07
C ALA A 83 -8.69 -2.68 9.26
N ARG A 84 -8.63 -1.56 8.54
CA ARG A 84 -9.69 -0.54 8.56
C ARG A 84 -10.99 -1.06 7.94
N THR A 85 -10.91 -1.85 6.88
CA THR A 85 -12.06 -2.52 6.26
C THR A 85 -12.69 -3.52 7.24
N ALA A 86 -11.86 -4.32 7.92
CA ALA A 86 -12.31 -5.22 8.99
C ALA A 86 -13.00 -4.47 10.14
N GLN A 87 -12.46 -3.32 10.55
CA GLN A 87 -13.05 -2.48 11.60
C GLN A 87 -14.42 -1.93 11.19
N LYS A 88 -14.57 -1.46 9.96
CA LYS A 88 -15.86 -0.98 9.45
C LYS A 88 -16.94 -2.04 9.59
N ILE A 89 -16.63 -3.30 9.27
CA ILE A 89 -17.55 -4.43 9.45
C ILE A 89 -17.87 -4.65 10.93
N ARG A 90 -16.84 -4.81 11.77
CA ARG A 90 -17.01 -5.08 13.22
C ARG A 90 -17.86 -4.02 13.93
N ARG A 91 -17.70 -2.76 13.56
CA ARG A 91 -18.39 -1.61 14.17
C ARG A 91 -19.60 -1.12 13.36
N ARG A 92 -19.92 -1.79 12.24
CA ARG A 92 -20.96 -1.38 11.28
C ARG A 92 -20.85 0.10 10.84
N GLU A 93 -19.62 0.57 10.66
CA GLU A 93 -19.35 1.94 10.22
C GLU A 93 -19.69 2.12 8.73
N GLN A 94 -19.77 3.37 8.27
CA GLN A 94 -20.01 3.69 6.87
C GLN A 94 -19.06 2.95 5.92
N GLY A 95 -19.64 2.30 4.91
CA GLY A 95 -18.93 1.47 3.94
C GLY A 95 -18.82 -0.01 4.34
N HIS A 96 -19.32 -0.43 5.51
CA HIS A 96 -19.30 -1.84 5.88
C HIS A 96 -20.04 -2.74 4.88
N LYS A 97 -21.22 -2.33 4.39
CA LYS A 97 -22.02 -3.11 3.43
C LYS A 97 -21.25 -3.43 2.14
N TYR A 98 -20.44 -2.48 1.66
CA TYR A 98 -19.58 -2.68 0.50
C TYR A 98 -18.46 -3.68 0.80
N ALA A 99 -17.81 -3.55 1.95
CA ALA A 99 -16.78 -4.50 2.39
C ALA A 99 -17.33 -5.92 2.56
N GLU A 100 -18.55 -6.06 3.09
CA GLU A 100 -19.23 -7.35 3.17
C GLU A 100 -19.55 -7.91 1.79
N ALA A 101 -19.99 -7.06 0.85
CA ALA A 101 -20.27 -7.46 -0.52
C ALA A 101 -19.03 -7.98 -1.24
N GLN A 102 -17.85 -7.37 -1.02
CA GLN A 102 -16.59 -7.86 -1.57
C GLN A 102 -16.27 -9.28 -1.08
N LEU A 103 -16.42 -9.54 0.23
CA LEU A 103 -16.21 -10.89 0.78
C LEU A 103 -17.24 -11.89 0.22
N ARG A 104 -18.50 -11.49 0.08
CA ARG A 104 -19.54 -12.35 -0.50
C ARG A 104 -19.30 -12.66 -1.97
N ALA A 105 -18.77 -11.70 -2.74
CA ALA A 105 -18.39 -11.93 -4.13
C ALA A 105 -17.29 -12.99 -4.27
N LEU A 106 -16.48 -13.18 -3.22
CA LEU A 106 -15.47 -14.22 -3.10
C LEU A 106 -15.99 -15.52 -2.44
N GLY A 107 -17.31 -15.63 -2.21
CA GLY A 107 -17.94 -16.84 -1.66
C GLY A 107 -18.23 -16.81 -0.16
N ALA A 108 -18.05 -15.69 0.54
CA ALA A 108 -18.41 -15.63 1.96
C ALA A 108 -19.93 -15.77 2.19
N PRO A 109 -20.36 -16.43 3.27
CA PRO A 109 -21.78 -16.53 3.62
C PRO A 109 -22.38 -15.16 3.95
N ARG A 110 -23.70 -15.00 3.77
CA ARG A 110 -24.42 -13.80 4.22
C ARG A 110 -24.46 -13.74 5.75
N PRO A 111 -24.36 -12.55 6.38
CA PRO A 111 -24.58 -12.42 7.82
C PRO A 111 -25.98 -12.89 8.19
N ARG A 112 -26.10 -13.74 9.21
CA ARG A 112 -27.40 -14.13 9.76
C ARG A 112 -28.01 -12.95 10.53
N PRO A 113 -29.35 -12.78 10.55
CA PRO A 113 -30.00 -11.77 11.38
C PRO A 113 -29.54 -11.89 12.84
N GLY A 114 -29.20 -10.75 13.47
CA GLY A 114 -28.75 -10.72 14.86
C GLY A 114 -27.33 -11.22 15.13
N CYS A 115 -26.60 -11.73 14.12
CA CYS A 115 -25.22 -12.20 14.31
C CYS A 115 -24.28 -11.04 14.67
N ASP A 116 -23.33 -11.33 15.57
CA ASP A 116 -22.20 -10.43 15.86
C ASP A 116 -21.34 -10.26 14.58
N PRO A 117 -21.18 -9.02 14.07
CA PRO A 117 -20.36 -8.76 12.89
C PRO A 117 -18.91 -9.23 13.02
N ALA A 118 -18.34 -9.27 14.22
CA ALA A 118 -16.98 -9.76 14.45
C ALA A 118 -16.89 -11.29 14.26
N VAL A 119 -17.91 -12.02 14.72
CA VAL A 119 -18.05 -13.47 14.51
C VAL A 119 -18.23 -13.76 13.03
N TRP A 120 -19.18 -13.07 12.37
CA TRP A 120 -19.41 -13.24 10.94
C TRP A 120 -18.15 -12.94 10.12
N LEU A 121 -17.42 -11.87 10.41
CA LEU A 121 -16.20 -11.53 9.66
C LEU A 121 -15.13 -12.63 9.77
N ARG A 122 -14.98 -13.23 10.94
CA ARG A 122 -14.03 -14.34 11.15
C ARG A 122 -14.42 -15.56 10.30
N GLU A 123 -15.70 -15.93 10.31
CA GLU A 123 -16.23 -17.03 9.50
C GLU A 123 -16.13 -16.74 8.00
N ALA A 124 -16.47 -15.52 7.58
CA ALA A 124 -16.37 -15.07 6.20
C ALA A 124 -14.92 -15.16 5.68
N LEU A 125 -13.95 -14.66 6.44
CA LEU A 125 -12.54 -14.72 6.07
C LEU A 125 -12.03 -16.17 5.98
N ALA A 126 -12.48 -17.06 6.88
CA ALA A 126 -12.15 -18.47 6.80
C ALA A 126 -12.79 -19.13 5.55
N ALA A 127 -14.05 -18.85 5.28
CA ALA A 127 -14.80 -19.42 4.16
C ALA A 127 -14.22 -19.07 2.79
N VAL A 128 -13.72 -17.84 2.61
CA VAL A 128 -13.07 -17.42 1.35
C VAL A 128 -11.61 -17.86 1.24
N GLY A 129 -11.06 -18.57 2.24
CA GLY A 129 -9.67 -18.99 2.24
C GLY A 129 -8.66 -17.84 2.48
N ALA A 130 -9.04 -16.81 3.24
CA ALA A 130 -8.14 -15.69 3.52
C ALA A 130 -7.03 -16.10 4.50
N HIS A 131 -5.77 -15.95 4.08
CA HIS A 131 -4.60 -16.37 4.85
C HIS A 131 -3.76 -15.17 5.31
N ASN A 132 -2.90 -15.42 6.30
CA ASN A 132 -2.02 -14.40 6.85
C ASN A 132 -0.70 -14.37 6.10
N VAL A 133 -0.23 -13.16 5.79
CA VAL A 133 1.09 -12.93 5.20
C VAL A 133 1.88 -11.95 6.07
N ARG A 134 3.14 -12.32 6.36
CA ARG A 134 4.06 -11.40 7.03
C ARG A 134 4.57 -10.36 6.04
N HIS A 135 4.23 -9.10 6.29
CA HIS A 135 4.68 -7.95 5.52
C HIS A 135 5.79 -7.22 6.29
N ARG A 136 6.99 -7.12 5.71
CA ARG A 136 8.18 -6.52 6.37
C ARG A 136 8.15 -4.99 6.46
N GLY A 137 7.12 -4.37 5.91
CA GLY A 137 6.94 -2.92 5.85
C GLY A 137 7.29 -2.40 4.46
N ALA A 138 6.54 -1.40 4.01
CA ALA A 138 6.77 -0.75 2.73
C ALA A 138 8.01 0.13 2.82
N HIS A 139 8.76 0.26 1.73
CA HIS A 139 9.87 1.21 1.65
C HIS A 139 9.32 2.64 1.76
N ARG A 140 9.96 3.47 2.59
CA ARG A 140 9.56 4.84 2.88
C ARG A 140 10.53 5.82 2.23
N TYR A 141 9.95 6.76 1.49
CA TYR A 141 10.65 7.80 0.76
C TYR A 141 10.14 9.17 1.20
N VAL A 142 11.06 10.12 1.33
CA VAL A 142 10.74 11.50 1.73
C VAL A 142 11.19 12.45 0.64
N PHE A 143 10.27 13.32 0.20
CA PHE A 143 10.58 14.45 -0.66
C PHE A 143 10.57 15.73 0.15
N GLN A 144 11.63 16.52 0.02
CA GLN A 144 11.67 17.90 0.50
C GLN A 144 11.26 18.81 -0.66
N LEU A 145 10.17 19.55 -0.50
CA LEU A 145 9.66 20.47 -1.52
C LEU A 145 10.11 21.90 -1.23
N GLY A 146 10.63 22.55 -2.26
CA GLY A 146 11.08 23.93 -2.23
C GLY A 146 11.34 24.40 -3.64
N ARG A 147 11.14 25.70 -3.90
CA ARG A 147 11.35 26.33 -5.21
C ARG A 147 12.84 26.35 -5.55
N THR A 148 13.68 26.53 -4.53
CA THR A 148 15.13 26.52 -4.65
C THR A 148 15.73 25.31 -3.96
N ARG A 149 16.99 25.00 -4.30
CA ARG A 149 17.75 23.95 -3.62
C ARG A 149 17.91 24.26 -2.12
N ARG A 150 18.22 25.51 -1.79
CA ARG A 150 18.38 25.99 -0.41
C ARG A 150 17.12 25.75 0.43
N GLU A 151 15.96 26.11 -0.11
CA GLU A 151 14.67 25.86 0.56
C GLU A 151 14.40 24.38 0.86
N ARG A 152 14.95 23.46 0.05
CA ARG A 152 14.83 22.02 0.30
C ARG A 152 15.81 21.55 1.37
N GLU A 153 17.05 22.04 1.33
CA GLU A 153 18.09 21.71 2.31
C GLU A 153 17.76 22.24 3.72
N ASP A 154 17.02 23.35 3.83
CA ASP A 154 16.55 23.90 5.11
C ASP A 154 15.48 23.03 5.79
N ILE A 155 14.84 22.10 5.07
CA ILE A 155 13.82 21.21 5.62
C ILE A 155 14.49 20.06 6.36
N LYS A 156 14.42 20.06 7.68
CA LYS A 156 15.02 18.99 8.49
C LYS A 156 14.23 17.69 8.36
N VAL A 157 14.93 16.59 8.11
CA VAL A 157 14.37 15.23 8.10
C VAL A 157 14.96 14.49 9.29
N ASP A 158 14.17 14.34 10.36
CA ASP A 158 14.60 13.75 11.63
C ASP A 158 14.52 12.22 11.65
N VAL A 159 14.81 11.60 10.50
CA VAL A 159 14.92 10.14 10.35
C VAL A 159 16.16 9.82 9.52
N PRO A 160 16.89 8.73 9.84
CA PRO A 160 18.07 8.36 9.08
C PRO A 160 17.77 8.18 7.59
N VAL A 161 18.61 8.80 6.75
CA VAL A 161 18.64 8.54 5.31
C VAL A 161 19.56 7.34 5.07
N LEU A 162 19.03 6.31 4.42
CA LEU A 162 19.71 5.04 4.22
C LEU A 162 20.19 4.85 2.78
N ARG A 163 21.32 4.17 2.62
CA ARG A 163 21.86 3.69 1.33
C ARG A 163 22.39 2.26 1.50
N PRO A 164 22.42 1.43 0.43
CA PRO A 164 21.92 1.72 -0.91
C PRO A 164 20.38 1.73 -0.99
N TYR A 165 19.85 2.26 -2.09
CA TYR A 165 18.42 2.18 -2.40
C TYR A 165 18.05 0.74 -2.75
N PRO A 166 16.85 0.26 -2.37
CA PRO A 166 16.40 -1.07 -2.76
C PRO A 166 16.29 -1.19 -4.28
N LYS A 167 16.73 -2.35 -4.81
CA LYS A 167 16.73 -2.63 -6.25
C LYS A 167 15.84 -3.80 -6.65
N GLN A 168 15.42 -4.62 -5.70
CA GLN A 168 14.61 -5.80 -5.94
C GLN A 168 13.44 -5.86 -4.96
N PRO A 169 12.25 -6.27 -5.43
CA PRO A 169 11.13 -6.62 -4.55
C PRO A 169 11.53 -7.65 -3.49
N ASP A 170 10.69 -7.78 -2.46
CA ASP A 170 10.86 -8.83 -1.47
C ASP A 170 10.67 -10.21 -2.12
N PRO A 171 11.31 -11.26 -1.59
CA PRO A 171 10.96 -12.62 -1.98
C PRO A 171 9.48 -12.88 -1.70
N GLU A 172 8.92 -13.88 -2.39
CA GLU A 172 7.53 -14.24 -2.21
C GLU A 172 7.21 -14.51 -0.73
N PRO A 173 6.10 -13.95 -0.22
CA PRO A 173 5.76 -14.10 1.18
C PRO A 173 5.45 -15.56 1.50
N THR A 174 6.03 -16.06 2.58
CA THR A 174 5.67 -17.37 3.11
C THR A 174 4.26 -17.33 3.70
N VAL A 175 3.38 -18.21 3.22
CA VAL A 175 2.05 -18.40 3.80
C VAL A 175 2.21 -18.96 5.22
N ARG A 176 1.52 -18.35 6.19
CA ARG A 176 1.44 -18.84 7.57
C ARG A 176 0.00 -19.12 7.96
#